data_AF-A0A830E505-F1
#
_entry.id   AF-A0A830E505-F1
#
_cell.length_a   1.000
_cell.length_b   1.000
_cell.length_c   1.000
_cell.angle_alpha   90.00
_cell.angle_beta   90.00
_cell.angle_gamma   90.00
#
_symmetry.space_group_name_H-M   'P 1'
#
loop_
_entity.id
_entity.type
_entity.pdbx_description
1 polymer ?
#
loop_
_entity_poly.entity_id
_entity_poly.type
_entity_poly.pdbx_seq_one_letter_code
_entity_poly.pdbx_strand_id
1 'polypeptide(L)'
;MRIINYDKLMNFIRSNPQYEFRETEGTVELLFHAPSEEEAAGTEDVNDEAGPMIIVLFTKRGDELVPREAWIERGGSRQRMSVDELDTWLEFVDMYT
;
A
#
# COMPACT_ATOMS: atom_id res chain seq x y z
N MET A 1 1.72 14.84 -1.02
CA MET A 1 0.58 13.98 -1.40
C MET A 1 0.60 13.70 -2.90
N ARG A 2 1.25 12.62 -3.28
CA ARG A 2 1.28 12.13 -4.67
C ARG A 2 -0.05 11.52 -5.09
N ILE A 3 -0.38 11.71 -6.35
CA ILE A 3 -1.50 11.06 -7.04
C ILE A 3 -0.90 9.91 -7.85
N ILE A 4 -1.55 8.75 -7.84
CA ILE A 4 -1.14 7.60 -8.65
C ILE A 4 -2.20 7.27 -9.69
N ASN A 5 -1.79 6.83 -10.87
CA ASN A 5 -2.71 6.39 -11.89
C ASN A 5 -3.31 5.01 -11.52
N TYR A 6 -4.62 4.85 -11.73
CA TYR A 6 -5.34 3.63 -11.41
C TYR A 6 -4.76 2.40 -12.13
N ASP A 7 -4.54 2.48 -13.44
CA ASP A 7 -4.00 1.37 -14.22
C ASP A 7 -2.58 0.98 -13.75
N LYS A 8 -1.74 1.97 -13.45
CA LYS A 8 -0.40 1.71 -12.88
C LYS A 8 -0.50 0.93 -11.57
N LEU A 9 -1.31 1.44 -10.63
CA LEU A 9 -1.47 0.78 -9.34
C LEU A 9 -2.04 -0.64 -9.51
N MET A 10 -3.04 -0.83 -10.38
CA MET A 10 -3.62 -2.15 -10.61
C MET A 10 -2.64 -3.13 -11.27
N ASN A 11 -1.81 -2.67 -12.21
CA ASN A 11 -0.77 -3.51 -12.82
C ASN A 11 0.26 -3.97 -11.79
N PHE A 12 0.68 -3.06 -10.90
CA PHE A 12 1.56 -3.40 -9.80
C PHE A 12 0.91 -4.42 -8.85
N ILE A 13 -0.32 -4.17 -8.39
CA ILE A 13 -1.02 -5.09 -7.47
C ILE A 13 -1.21 -6.47 -8.10
N ARG A 14 -1.60 -6.55 -9.37
CA ARG A 14 -1.76 -7.82 -10.09
C ARG A 14 -0.48 -8.62 -10.20
N SER A 15 0.67 -7.95 -10.19
CA SER A 15 1.99 -8.58 -10.28
C SER A 15 2.54 -8.98 -8.89
N ASN A 16 1.89 -8.54 -7.80
CA ASN A 16 2.37 -8.73 -6.44
C ASN A 16 1.27 -9.38 -5.56
N PRO A 17 1.32 -10.70 -5.32
CA PRO A 17 0.26 -11.42 -4.59
C PRO A 17 0.10 -11.04 -3.11
N GLN A 18 1.06 -10.29 -2.56
CA GLN A 18 1.04 -9.73 -1.20
C GLN A 18 0.13 -8.50 -1.05
N TYR A 19 -0.42 -7.98 -2.15
CA TYR A 19 -1.35 -6.85 -2.17
C TYR A 19 -2.77 -7.35 -2.45
N GLU A 20 -3.70 -6.96 -1.59
CA GLU A 20 -5.13 -7.12 -1.78
C GLU A 20 -5.77 -5.76 -2.03
N PHE A 21 -6.73 -5.69 -2.96
CA PHE A 21 -7.45 -4.45 -3.21
C PHE A 21 -8.96 -4.70 -3.24
N ARG A 22 -9.71 -3.68 -2.84
CA ARG A 22 -11.16 -3.63 -2.89
C ARG A 22 -11.59 -2.30 -3.48
N GLU A 23 -12.24 -2.35 -4.63
CA GLU A 23 -12.85 -1.18 -5.24
C GLU A 23 -14.31 -1.06 -4.78
N THR A 24 -14.68 0.11 -4.27
CA THR A 24 -16.05 0.50 -3.89
C THR A 24 -16.43 1.75 -4.68
N GLU A 25 -17.72 2.09 -4.81
CA GLU A 25 -18.16 3.26 -5.59
C GLU A 25 -17.41 4.56 -5.21
N GLY A 26 -16.43 4.94 -6.05
CA GLY A 26 -15.61 6.15 -5.89
C GLY A 26 -14.39 6.01 -4.97
N THR A 27 -14.11 4.83 -4.41
CA THR A 27 -12.96 4.59 -3.54
C THR A 27 -12.24 3.29 -3.84
N VAL A 28 -10.93 3.27 -3.61
CA VAL A 28 -10.11 2.06 -3.71
C VAL A 28 -9.44 1.86 -2.37
N GLU A 29 -9.71 0.73 -1.74
CA GLU A 29 -9.01 0.27 -0.54
C GLU A 29 -7.92 -0.71 -0.96
N LEU A 30 -6.71 -0.47 -0.49
CA LEU A 30 -5.54 -1.31 -0.71
C LEU A 30 -5.07 -1.83 0.65
N LEU A 31 -4.79 -3.12 0.72
CA LEU A 31 -4.30 -3.79 1.92
C LEU A 31 -3.05 -4.57 1.52
N PHE A 32 -1.96 -4.40 2.26
CA PHE A 32 -0.74 -5.15 2.01
C PHE A 32 0.09 -5.28 3.28
N HIS A 33 0.86 -6.34 3.38
CA HIS A 33 1.88 -6.44 4.41
C HIS A 33 3.11 -5.68 3.92
N ALA A 34 3.55 -4.68 4.69
CA ALA A 34 4.82 -4.05 4.39
C ALA A 34 5.92 -5.11 4.56
N PRO A 35 6.79 -5.34 3.55
CA PRO A 35 7.98 -6.13 3.77
C PRO A 35 8.78 -5.48 4.90
N SER A 36 9.31 -6.30 5.78
CA SER A 36 10.21 -5.86 6.85
C SER A 36 11.39 -5.09 6.23
N GLU A 37 12.00 -4.12 6.92
CA GLU A 37 13.22 -3.45 6.41
C GLU A 37 14.30 -4.47 6.00
N GLU A 38 14.34 -5.61 6.68
CA GLU A 38 15.23 -6.75 6.42
C GLU A 38 14.88 -7.51 5.12
N GLU A 39 13.59 -7.66 4.80
CA GLU A 39 13.12 -8.25 3.53
C GLU A 39 13.38 -7.32 2.34
N ALA A 40 13.21 -6.01 2.53
CA ALA A 40 13.53 -5.00 1.52
C ALA A 40 15.04 -4.90 1.26
N ALA A 41 15.87 -5.20 2.27
CA ALA A 41 17.32 -5.24 2.17
C ALA A 41 17.87 -6.57 1.58
N GLY A 42 17.01 -7.55 1.30
CA GLY A 42 17.39 -8.85 0.73
C GLY A 42 18.16 -9.75 1.70
N THR A 43 18.11 -9.46 3.00
CA THR A 43 18.66 -10.30 4.06
C THR A 43 17.53 -11.12 4.65
N GLU A 44 17.36 -12.34 4.14
CA GLU A 44 16.43 -13.34 4.69
C GLU A 44 16.74 -13.61 6.16
N ASP A 45 15.93 -13.04 7.06
CA ASP A 45 15.59 -13.65 8.35
C ASP A 45 14.08 -13.44 8.54
N VAL A 46 13.31 -14.42 8.06
CA VAL A 46 11.86 -14.48 8.22
C VAL A 46 11.57 -14.71 9.70
N ASN A 47 11.53 -13.63 10.48
CA ASN A 47 10.85 -13.67 11.76
C ASN A 47 9.36 -13.88 11.47
N ASP A 48 8.82 -14.99 12.01
CA ASP A 48 7.44 -15.48 11.88
C ASP A 48 6.36 -14.52 12.44
N GLU A 49 6.72 -13.27 12.75
CA GLU A 49 5.77 -12.21 13.09
C GLU A 49 5.26 -11.59 11.79
N ALA A 50 4.01 -11.91 11.42
CA ALA A 50 3.33 -11.26 10.31
C ALA A 50 3.53 -9.75 10.38
N GLY A 51 4.26 -9.21 9.39
CA GLY A 51 4.63 -7.80 9.35
C GLY A 51 3.39 -6.89 9.40
N PRO A 52 3.58 -5.61 9.81
CA PRO A 52 2.48 -4.65 9.88
C PRO A 52 1.65 -4.63 8.59
N MET A 53 0.34 -4.78 8.75
CA MET A 53 -0.58 -4.68 7.63
C MET A 53 -0.89 -3.20 7.40
N ILE A 54 -0.56 -2.70 6.22
CA ILE A 54 -0.88 -1.34 5.79
C ILE A 54 -2.20 -1.37 5.04
N ILE A 55 -3.10 -0.47 5.40
CA ILE A 55 -4.39 -0.26 4.76
C ILE A 55 -4.39 1.17 4.23
N VAL A 56 -4.55 1.35 2.93
CA VAL A 56 -4.61 2.65 2.27
C VAL A 56 -5.94 2.81 1.58
N LEU A 57 -6.63 3.92 1.88
CA LEU A 57 -7.86 4.30 1.20
C LEU A 57 -7.58 5.43 0.23
N PHE A 58 -7.84 5.18 -1.04
CA PHE A 58 -7.77 6.15 -2.13
C PHE A 58 -9.17 6.60 -2.52
N THR A 59 -9.28 7.87 -2.91
CA THR A 59 -10.44 8.39 -3.64
C THR A 59 -10.15 8.32 -5.13
N LYS A 60 -11.04 7.68 -5.90
CA LYS A 60 -10.91 7.58 -7.35
C LYS A 60 -11.55 8.79 -8.03
N ARG A 61 -10.81 9.46 -8.89
CA ARG A 61 -11.26 10.60 -9.71
C ARG A 61 -10.88 10.34 -11.17
N GLY A 62 -11.79 9.70 -11.90
CA GLY A 62 -11.47 9.18 -13.23
C GLY A 62 -10.40 8.09 -13.12
N ASP A 63 -9.24 8.32 -13.73
CA ASP A 63 -8.08 7.42 -13.69
C ASP A 63 -7.05 7.78 -12.62
N GLU A 64 -7.33 8.79 -11.79
CA GLU A 64 -6.44 9.23 -10.72
C GLU A 64 -6.90 8.68 -9.37
N LEU A 65 -5.94 8.17 -8.59
CA LEU A 65 -6.12 7.73 -7.22
C LEU A 65 -5.42 8.69 -6.28
N VAL A 66 -6.23 9.29 -5.40
CA VAL A 66 -5.78 10.28 -4.42
C VAL A 66 -5.80 9.64 -3.04
N PRO A 67 -4.65 9.47 -2.37
CA PRO A 67 -4.60 8.93 -1.01
C PRO A 67 -5.44 9.79 -0.06
N ARG A 68 -6.38 9.19 0.66
CA ARG A 68 -7.26 9.91 1.58
C ARG A 68 -6.90 9.59 3.02
N GLU A 69 -6.75 8.30 3.31
CA GLU A 69 -6.49 7.82 4.66
C GLU A 69 -5.59 6.60 4.59
N ALA A 70 -4.81 6.40 5.63
CA ALA A 70 -3.90 5.28 5.74
C ALA A 70 -3.87 4.80 7.19
N TRP A 71 -3.74 3.50 7.36
CA TRP A 71 -3.66 2.86 8.66
C TRP A 71 -2.62 1.76 8.64
N ILE A 72 -2.03 1.53 9.80
CA ILE A 72 -1.15 0.41 10.07
C ILE A 72 -1.79 -0.45 11.15
N GLU A 73 -1.93 -1.73 10.89
CA GLU A 73 -2.42 -2.72 11.84
C GLU A 73 -1.27 -3.61 12.30
N ARG A 74 -1.02 -3.60 13.62
CA ARG A 74 0.02 -4.40 14.29
C ARG A 74 -0.60 -5.10 15.48
N GLY A 75 -0.54 -6.43 15.52
CA GLY A 75 -1.02 -7.22 16.67
C GLY A 75 -2.47 -6.91 17.09
N GLY A 76 -3.35 -6.65 16.12
CA GLY A 76 -4.76 -6.30 16.36
C GLY A 76 -5.02 -4.85 16.78
N SER A 77 -4.00 -3.99 16.81
CA SER A 77 -4.14 -2.55 17.03
C SER A 77 -4.01 -1.79 15.71
N ARG A 78 -5.05 -1.03 15.34
CA ARG A 78 -5.06 -0.18 14.15
C ARG A 78 -4.70 1.26 14.52
N GLN A 79 -3.57 1.74 14.04
CA GLN A 79 -3.14 3.12 14.19
C GLN A 79 -3.27 3.85 12.86
N ARG A 80 -3.75 5.10 12.90
CA ARG A 80 -3.77 5.96 11.71
C ARG A 80 -2.34 6.39 11.40
N MET A 81 -1.88 6.16 10.18
CA MET A 81 -0.59 6.64 9.69
C MET A 81 -0.81 7.91 8.86
N SER A 82 0.24 8.73 8.71
CA SER A 82 0.12 9.88 7.81
C SER A 82 0.13 9.41 6.37
N VAL A 83 -0.69 10.03 5.53
CA VAL A 83 -0.66 9.80 4.08
C VAL A 83 0.67 10.25 3.45
N ASP A 84 1.42 11.13 4.11
CA ASP A 84 2.78 11.51 3.69
C ASP A 84 3.80 10.38 3.88
N GLU A 85 3.55 9.41 4.77
CA GLU A 85 4.43 8.24 4.92
C GLU A 85 4.28 7.26 3.74
N LEU A 86 3.19 7.39 2.96
CA LEU A 86 3.00 6.63 1.73
C LEU A 86 3.73 7.23 0.53
N ASP A 87 4.28 8.44 0.62
CA ASP A 87 4.89 9.11 -0.54
C ASP A 87 6.08 8.29 -1.07
N THR A 88 6.90 7.69 -0.20
CA THR A 88 8.00 6.77 -0.56
C THR A 88 7.49 5.48 -1.22
N TRP A 89 6.42 4.89 -0.70
CA TRP A 89 5.83 3.68 -1.28
C TRP A 89 5.17 3.98 -2.63
N LEU A 90 4.48 5.11 -2.77
CA LEU A 90 3.91 5.57 -4.04
C LEU A 90 4.99 5.85 -5.07
N GLU A 91 6.13 6.40 -4.66
CA GLU A 91 7.30 6.55 -5.52
C GLU A 91 7.84 5.20 -5.99
N PHE A 92 7.95 4.23 -5.09
CA PHE A 92 8.35 2.87 -5.45
C PHE A 92 7.39 2.24 -6.49
N VAL A 93 6.08 2.32 -6.28
CA VAL A 93 5.11 1.80 -7.26
C VAL A 93 5.24 2.51 -8.61
N ASP A 94 5.44 3.84 -8.63
CA ASP A 94 5.60 4.59 -9.87
C ASP A 94 6.90 4.25 -10.61
N MET A 95 7.98 3.92 -9.89
CA MET A 95 9.26 3.53 -10.49
C MET A 95 9.28 2.11 -11.06
N TYR A 96 8.53 1.19 -10.47
CA TYR A 96 8.50 -0.23 -10.86
C TYR A 96 7.33 -0.60 -11.80
N THR A 97 6.59 0.40 -12.31
CA THR A 97 5.48 0.23 -13.27
C THR A 97 5.60 1.16 -14.48
#